data_AF-A0AAW1WXL8-F1
#
_entry.id   AF-A0AAW1WXL8-F1
#
_cell.length_a   1.000
_cell.length_b   1.000
_cell.length_c   1.000
_cell.angle_alpha   90.00
_cell.angle_beta   90.00
_cell.angle_gamma   90.00
#
_symmetry.space_group_name_H-M   'P 1'
#
loop_
_entity.id
_entity.type
_entity.pdbx_description
1 polymer ?
#
loop_
_entity_poly.entity_id
_entity_poly.type
_entity_poly.pdbx_seq_one_letter_code
_entity_poly.pdbx_strand_id
1 'polypeptide(L)'
;MPPPPIDSKPNQSIRQNLRRRAQTVSASLDWGKSGFSAGVEALKTALEGSPPNTRDERCKSANWIIVHRAIMAIKDVDGMFSSLDPEYYDFLMR
;
A
#
# COMPACT_ATOMS: atom_id res chain seq x y z
N MET A 1 -24.46 29.88 13.03
CA MET A 1 -24.24 28.64 12.24
C MET A 1 -23.00 27.96 12.78
N PRO A 2 -23.02 26.66 13.12
CA PRO A 2 -21.79 25.91 13.39
C PRO A 2 -20.93 25.86 12.11
N PRO A 3 -19.60 25.80 12.22
CA PRO A 3 -18.75 25.62 11.05
C PRO A 3 -19.15 24.33 10.32
N PRO A 4 -19.09 24.30 8.98
CA PRO A 4 -19.35 23.08 8.24
C PRO A 4 -18.40 21.97 8.73
N PRO A 5 -18.84 20.70 8.80
CA PRO A 5 -17.98 19.60 9.22
C PRO A 5 -16.73 19.58 8.34
N ILE A 6 -15.55 19.67 8.96
CA ILE A 6 -14.26 19.60 8.27
C ILE A 6 -14.22 18.26 7.51
N ASP A 7 -14.32 18.33 6.17
CA ASP A 7 -14.24 17.26 5.17
C ASP A 7 -14.01 15.83 5.72
N SER A 8 -15.05 15.26 6.32
CA SER A 8 -14.97 13.94 6.99
C SER A 8 -15.09 12.78 6.00
N LYS A 9 -15.73 13.00 4.85
CA LYS A 9 -16.02 11.94 3.85
C LYS A 9 -14.80 11.49 3.03
N PRO A 10 -13.94 12.38 2.49
CA PRO A 10 -12.79 11.96 1.69
C PRO A 10 -11.79 11.11 2.51
N ASN A 11 -11.47 11.57 3.72
CA ASN A 11 -10.54 10.87 4.61
C ASN A 11 -11.10 9.53 5.13
N GLN A 12 -12.41 9.42 5.32
CA GLN A 12 -13.05 8.16 5.69
C GLN A 12 -12.96 7.11 4.58
N SER A 13 -13.22 7.52 3.33
CA SER A 13 -13.07 6.63 2.16
C SER A 13 -11.63 6.14 1.99
N ILE A 14 -10.66 7.05 2.13
CA ILE A 14 -9.23 6.73 2.09
C ILE A 14 -8.84 5.71 3.16
N ARG A 15 -9.29 5.91 4.41
CA ARG A 15 -9.02 4.98 5.51
C ARG A 15 -9.66 3.60 5.26
N GLN A 16 -10.86 3.56 4.69
CA GLN A 16 -11.51 2.28 4.36
C GLN A 16 -10.80 1.55 3.21
N ASN A 17 -10.35 2.27 2.18
CA ASN A 17 -9.56 1.69 1.10
C ASN A 17 -8.23 1.13 1.64
N LEU A 18 -7.54 1.91 2.48
CA LEU A 18 -6.29 1.50 3.11
C LEU A 18 -6.44 0.24 3.97
N ARG A 19 -7.51 0.17 4.77
CA ARG A 19 -7.82 -1.03 5.56
C ARG A 19 -8.07 -2.26 4.70
N ARG A 20 -8.85 -2.12 3.62
CA ARG A 20 -9.11 -3.23 2.69
C ARG A 20 -7.82 -3.74 2.04
N ARG A 21 -6.97 -2.84 1.56
CA ARG A 21 -5.66 -3.20 0.99
C ARG A 21 -4.75 -3.87 2.01
N ALA A 22 -4.69 -3.37 3.24
CA ALA A 22 -3.91 -4.00 4.32
C ALA A 22 -4.34 -5.45 4.57
N GLN A 23 -5.65 -5.72 4.52
CA GLN A 23 -6.20 -7.07 4.66
C GLN A 23 -5.82 -7.95 3.47
N THR A 24 -5.96 -7.46 2.23
CA THR A 24 -5.55 -8.19 1.03
C THR A 24 -4.06 -8.54 1.05
N VAL A 25 -3.20 -7.56 1.38
CA VAL A 25 -1.74 -7.78 1.50
C VAL A 25 -1.44 -8.81 2.57
N SER A 26 -2.09 -8.72 3.74
CA SER A 26 -1.89 -9.72 4.80
C SER A 26 -2.32 -11.12 4.35
N ALA A 27 -3.46 -11.24 3.67
CA ALA A 27 -3.95 -12.52 3.16
C ALA A 27 -3.02 -13.13 2.08
N SER A 28 -2.46 -12.30 1.21
CA SER A 28 -1.47 -12.72 0.21
C SER A 28 -0.18 -13.24 0.86
N LEU A 29 0.15 -12.79 2.07
CA LEU A 29 1.36 -13.16 2.80
C LEU A 29 1.16 -14.29 3.83
N ASP A 30 -0.06 -14.51 4.33
CA ASP A 30 -0.35 -15.47 5.42
C ASP A 30 -0.50 -16.93 4.95
N TRP A 31 -0.67 -17.20 3.65
CA TRP A 31 -0.59 -18.57 3.15
C TRP A 31 0.85 -18.94 2.81
N GLY A 32 1.27 -20.16 3.17
CA GLY A 32 2.61 -20.74 2.95
C GLY A 32 3.11 -20.82 1.49
N LYS A 33 2.52 -20.03 0.59
CA LYS A 33 3.02 -19.62 -0.72
C LYS A 33 3.94 -18.40 -0.59
N SER A 34 4.95 -18.44 0.28
CA SER A 34 5.96 -17.37 0.43
C SER A 34 6.97 -17.37 -0.73
N GLY A 35 6.46 -17.38 -1.96
CA GLY A 35 7.22 -17.28 -3.18
C GLY A 35 7.34 -15.83 -3.64
N PHE A 36 8.42 -15.55 -4.36
CA PHE A 36 8.72 -14.25 -4.97
C PHE A 36 7.48 -13.57 -5.61
N SER A 37 6.70 -14.31 -6.41
CA SER A 37 5.50 -13.78 -7.08
C SER A 37 4.41 -13.30 -6.12
N ALA A 38 4.16 -13.99 -5.01
CA ALA A 38 3.12 -13.59 -4.06
C ALA A 38 3.48 -12.27 -3.34
N GLY A 39 4.76 -12.10 -3.03
CA GLY A 39 5.27 -10.85 -2.47
C GLY A 39 5.17 -9.68 -3.45
N VAL A 40 5.53 -9.89 -4.72
CA VAL A 40 5.43 -8.86 -5.78
C VAL A 40 3.97 -8.43 -6.00
N GLU A 41 3.02 -9.38 -6.05
CA GLU A 41 1.60 -9.04 -6.21
C GLU A 41 1.03 -8.34 -4.97
N ALA A 42 1.45 -8.75 -3.77
CA ALA A 42 1.12 -8.03 -2.54
C ALA A 42 1.69 -6.60 -2.54
N LEU A 43 2.90 -6.40 -3.06
CA LEU A 43 3.52 -5.09 -3.21
C LEU A 43 2.74 -4.22 -4.21
N LYS A 44 2.38 -4.74 -5.38
CA LYS A 44 1.53 -4.02 -6.34
C LYS A 44 0.21 -3.59 -5.71
N THR A 45 -0.46 -4.50 -4.99
CA THR A 45 -1.70 -4.18 -4.25
C THR A 45 -1.47 -3.10 -3.16
N ALA A 46 -0.30 -3.13 -2.53
CA ALA A 46 0.10 -2.13 -1.54
C ALA A 46 0.44 -0.77 -2.16
N LEU A 47 0.73 -0.69 -3.47
CA LEU A 47 1.01 0.55 -4.18
C LEU A 47 -0.23 1.08 -4.92
N GLU A 48 -1.05 0.18 -5.44
CA GLU A 48 -2.28 0.49 -6.17
C GLU A 48 -3.29 1.21 -5.28
N GLY A 49 -3.76 2.38 -5.73
CA GLY A 49 -4.69 3.21 -4.94
C GLY A 49 -4.06 3.85 -3.70
N SER A 50 -2.73 3.87 -3.59
CA SER A 50 -2.02 4.71 -2.62
C SER A 50 -2.51 6.16 -2.75
N PRO A 51 -3.00 6.81 -1.68
CA PRO A 51 -3.56 8.15 -1.77
C PRO A 51 -2.43 9.18 -1.88
N PRO A 52 -2.04 9.63 -3.08
CA PRO A 52 -0.81 10.41 -3.23
C PRO A 52 -0.98 11.83 -2.67
N ASN A 53 -2.23 12.28 -2.53
CA ASN A 53 -2.59 13.66 -2.18
C ASN A 53 -3.38 13.78 -0.86
N THR A 54 -3.43 12.73 -0.02
CA THR A 54 -4.08 12.89 1.28
C THR A 54 -3.27 13.82 2.17
N ARG A 55 -3.95 14.73 2.88
CA ARG A 55 -3.33 15.56 3.93
C ARG A 55 -3.27 14.84 5.28
N ASP A 56 -3.84 13.64 5.37
CA ASP A 56 -3.82 12.81 6.57
C ASP A 56 -2.49 12.04 6.66
N GLU A 57 -1.55 12.57 7.43
CA GLU A 57 -0.25 11.95 7.68
C GLU A 57 -0.36 10.54 8.26
N ARG A 58 -1.39 10.23 9.05
CA ARG A 58 -1.59 8.86 9.58
C ARG A 58 -1.91 7.88 8.45
N CYS A 59 -2.68 8.31 7.45
CA CYS A 59 -2.95 7.49 6.27
C CYS A 59 -1.69 7.29 5.42
N LYS A 60 -0.83 8.32 5.28
CA LYS A 60 0.46 8.17 4.60
C LYS A 60 1.37 7.16 5.31
N SER A 61 1.55 7.32 6.62
CA SER A 61 2.38 6.39 7.40
C SER A 61 1.83 4.96 7.34
N ALA A 62 0.52 4.78 7.49
CA ALA A 62 -0.10 3.45 7.42
C ALA A 62 0.02 2.82 6.02
N ASN A 63 -0.04 3.60 4.94
CA ASN A 63 0.26 3.12 3.58
C ASN A 63 1.69 2.60 3.48
N TRP A 64 2.66 3.39 3.94
CA TRP A 64 4.07 3.00 3.92
C TRP A 64 4.38 1.77 4.77
N ILE A 65 3.67 1.58 5.90
CA ILE A 65 3.80 0.36 6.72
C ILE A 65 3.39 -0.89 5.93
N ILE A 66 2.30 -0.82 5.17
CA ILE A 66 1.81 -1.95 4.35
C ILE A 66 2.80 -2.26 3.22
N VAL A 67 3.27 -1.22 2.52
CA VAL A 67 4.29 -1.34 1.46
C VAL A 67 5.57 -1.97 2.01
N HIS A 68 6.07 -1.48 3.15
CA HIS A 68 7.25 -2.02 3.81
C HIS A 68 7.09 -3.50 4.16
N ARG A 69 5.93 -3.90 4.70
CA ARG A 69 5.66 -5.31 5.02
C ARG A 69 5.68 -6.20 3.77
N ALA A 70 5.15 -5.72 2.64
CA ALA A 70 5.18 -6.45 1.38
C ALA A 70 6.61 -6.61 0.85
N ILE A 71 7.44 -5.55 0.90
CA ILE A 71 8.86 -5.60 0.49
C ILE A 71 9.64 -6.59 1.36
N MET A 72 9.47 -6.53 2.70
CA MET A 72 10.18 -7.41 3.63
C MET A 72 9.82 -8.89 3.45
N ALA A 73 8.68 -9.20 2.83
CA ALA A 73 8.32 -10.57 2.49
C ALA A 73 9.03 -11.10 1.22
N ILE A 74 9.63 -10.22 0.41
CA ILE A 74 10.32 -10.57 -0.83
C ILE A 74 11.82 -10.69 -0.54
N LYS A 75 12.38 -11.88 -0.80
CA LYS A 75 13.82 -12.16 -0.58
C LYS A 75 14.71 -11.71 -1.74
N ASP A 76 14.21 -11.81 -2.97
CA ASP A 76 14.93 -11.40 -4.18
C ASP A 76 14.52 -9.98 -4.55
N VAL A 77 15.26 -9.01 -4.03
CA VAL A 77 14.97 -7.58 -4.21
C VAL A 77 15.31 -7.11 -5.63
N ASP A 78 16.36 -7.65 -6.25
CA ASP A 78 16.75 -7.29 -7.61
C ASP A 78 15.74 -7.83 -8.63
N GLY A 79 15.29 -9.07 -8.44
CA GLY A 79 14.16 -9.63 -9.18
C GLY A 79 12.90 -8.80 -9.00
N MET A 80 12.62 -8.33 -7.78
CA MET A 80 11.44 -7.51 -7.47
C MET A 80 11.45 -6.23 -8.30
N PHE A 81 12.54 -5.47 -8.26
CA PHE A 81 12.65 -4.23 -9.04
C PHE A 81 12.54 -4.49 -10.55
N SER A 82 13.12 -5.60 -11.04
CA SER A 82 13.02 -5.99 -12.45
C SER A 82 11.60 -6.35 -12.90
N SER A 83 10.73 -6.72 -11.95
CA SER A 83 9.34 -7.15 -12.19
C SER A 83 8.29 -6.06 -11.97
N LEU A 84 8.70 -4.90 -11.43
CA LEU A 84 7.80 -3.79 -11.15
C LEU A 84 7.64 -2.92 -12.39
N ASP A 85 6.41 -2.46 -12.62
CA ASP A 85 6.15 -1.45 -13.64
C ASP A 85 6.87 -0.14 -13.26
N PRO A 86 7.37 0.64 -14.25
CA PRO A 86 8.10 1.88 -13.99
C PRO A 86 7.35 2.87 -13.08
N GLU A 87 6.02 2.95 -13.20
CA GLU A 87 5.19 3.82 -12.35
C GLU A 87 5.28 3.43 -10.86
N TYR A 88 5.26 2.13 -10.56
CA TYR A 88 5.38 1.63 -9.20
C TYR A 88 6.80 1.77 -8.67
N TYR A 89 7.81 1.63 -9.53
CA TYR A 89 9.20 1.91 -9.19
C TYR A 89 9.41 3.38 -8.81
N ASP A 90 8.94 4.31 -9.65
CA ASP A 90 9.02 5.75 -9.40
C ASP A 90 8.27 6.15 -8.12
N PHE A 91 7.13 5.50 -7.83
CA PHE A 91 6.41 5.70 -6.57
C PHE A 91 7.25 5.26 -5.36
N LEU A 92 7.93 4.11 -5.44
CA LEU A 92 8.74 3.59 -4.34
C LEU A 92 9.98 4.44 -4.05
N MET A 93 10.55 5.09 -5.07
CA MET A 93 11.78 5.87 -4.96
C MET A 93 11.56 7.35 -4.60
N ARG A 94 10.30 7.78 -4.44
CA ARG A 94 9.90 9.13 -4.03
C ARG A 94 9.71 9.27 -2.52
#